data_AF-S4WBJ6-F1
#
_entry.id   AF-S4WBJ6-F1
#
_cell.length_a   1.000
_cell.length_b   1.000
_cell.length_c   1.000
_cell.angle_alpha   90.00
_cell.angle_beta   90.00
_cell.angle_gamma   90.00
#
_symmetry.space_group_name_H-M   'P 1'
#
loop_
_entity.id
_entity.type
_entity.pdbx_description
1 polymer ?
#
loop_
_entity_poly.entity_id
_entity_poly.type
_entity_poly.pdbx_seq_one_letter_code
_entity_poly.pdbx_strand_id
1 'polypeptide(L)'
;MNKEFDYVAFAKNFEATNGRPPTADELDNAKWEHFGIRWHTPEESQAELERINASYKPTWSEHLKDALSFLGRGFFKALFFVLVSPIYLIMLFFNLIKSAIGVFMVWFVSKFVLGMIIGVIASIKYGTDLSTNPFPAPFRGIVDFILGRDFFQNAVPNFFPHPMLDTWIIGIAIILLALVATFAKVEENK
;
A
#
# COMPACT_ATOMS: atom_id res chain seq x y z
N MET A 1 -15.52 -19.97 40.69
CA MET A 1 -16.62 -20.96 40.77
C MET A 1 -16.77 -21.58 39.38
N ASN A 2 -16.18 -22.75 39.13
CA ASN A 2 -16.43 -23.50 37.90
C ASN A 2 -17.86 -24.05 37.99
N LYS A 3 -18.81 -23.42 37.29
CA LYS A 3 -20.15 -23.98 37.12
C LYS A 3 -20.05 -25.04 36.03
N GLU A 4 -19.74 -26.27 36.42
CA GLU A 4 -19.85 -27.42 35.52
C GLU A 4 -21.28 -27.49 34.96
N PHE A 5 -21.41 -27.86 33.68
CA PHE A 5 -22.71 -28.02 33.04
C PHE A 5 -23.35 -29.32 33.50
N ASP A 6 -24.52 -29.22 34.13
CA ASP A 6 -25.27 -30.39 34.61
C ASP A 6 -26.12 -30.98 33.47
N TYR A 7 -25.53 -31.97 32.80
CA TYR A 7 -26.16 -32.71 31.71
C TYR A 7 -27.48 -33.39 32.10
N VAL A 8 -27.58 -33.87 33.35
CA VAL A 8 -28.74 -34.65 33.81
C VAL A 8 -29.90 -33.70 34.11
N ALA A 9 -29.63 -32.58 34.77
CA ALA A 9 -30.63 -31.56 35.02
C ALA A 9 -31.15 -30.94 33.71
N PHE A 10 -30.25 -30.66 32.75
CA PHE A 10 -30.65 -30.16 31.45
C PHE A 10 -31.54 -31.16 30.69
N ALA A 11 -31.12 -32.42 30.59
CA ALA A 11 -31.88 -33.44 29.86
C ALA A 11 -33.28 -33.66 30.45
N LYS A 12 -33.40 -33.67 31.79
CA LYS A 12 -34.69 -33.82 32.47
C LYS A 12 -35.62 -32.63 32.23
N ASN A 13 -35.10 -31.41 32.24
CA ASN A 13 -35.88 -30.21 31.95
C ASN A 13 -36.28 -30.14 30.47
N PHE A 14 -35.39 -30.55 29.57
CA PHE A 14 -35.66 -30.61 28.14
C PHE A 14 -36.78 -31.62 27.84
N GLU A 15 -36.72 -32.81 28.45
CA GLU A 15 -37.76 -33.84 28.30
C GLU A 15 -39.10 -33.40 28.90
N ALA A 16 -39.08 -32.74 30.07
CA ALA A 16 -40.30 -32.19 30.68
C ALA A 16 -40.95 -31.10 29.80
N THR A 17 -40.16 -30.37 29.02
CA THR A 17 -40.65 -29.26 28.17
C THR A 17 -41.07 -29.75 26.77
N ASN A 18 -40.27 -30.64 26.18
CA ASN A 18 -40.41 -31.05 24.78
C ASN A 18 -40.98 -32.46 24.58
N GLY A 19 -41.21 -33.21 25.67
CA GLY A 19 -41.76 -34.57 25.63
C GLY A 19 -40.86 -35.62 24.97
N ARG A 20 -39.58 -35.28 24.74
CA ARG A 20 -38.56 -36.15 24.15
C ARG A 20 -37.19 -35.89 24.78
N PRO A 21 -36.27 -36.87 24.77
CA PRO A 21 -34.89 -36.61 25.17
C PRO A 21 -34.21 -35.64 24.18
N PRO A 22 -33.25 -34.82 24.65
CA PRO A 22 -32.47 -33.94 23.80
C PRO A 22 -31.57 -34.74 22.84
N THR A 23 -31.39 -34.22 21.63
CA THR A 23 -30.43 -34.77 20.66
C THR A 23 -29.00 -34.37 21.05
N ALA A 24 -28.00 -35.11 20.56
CA ALA A 24 -26.58 -34.83 20.85
C ALA A 24 -26.17 -33.38 20.51
N ASP A 25 -26.68 -32.85 19.40
CA ASP A 25 -26.39 -31.48 18.95
C ASP A 25 -27.04 -30.42 19.87
N GLU A 26 -28.25 -30.68 20.37
CA GLU A 26 -28.96 -29.80 21.31
C GLU A 26 -28.27 -29.77 22.67
N LEU A 27 -27.72 -30.93 23.10
CA LEU A 27 -26.97 -31.06 24.33
C LEU A 27 -25.60 -30.38 24.26
N ASP A 28 -24.90 -30.51 23.12
CA ASP A 28 -23.61 -29.86 22.91
C ASP A 28 -23.77 -28.34 22.80
N ASN A 29 -24.78 -27.86 22.06
CA ASN A 29 -25.04 -26.42 21.96
C ASN A 29 -25.41 -25.80 23.32
N ALA A 30 -26.26 -26.47 24.12
CA ALA A 30 -26.61 -26.01 25.47
C ALA A 30 -25.41 -25.99 26.42
N LYS A 31 -24.49 -26.96 26.30
CA LYS A 31 -23.23 -26.98 27.04
C LYS A 31 -22.38 -25.75 26.70
N TRP A 32 -22.20 -25.45 25.42
CA TRP A 32 -21.38 -24.30 24.99
C TRP A 32 -22.03 -22.95 25.34
N GLU A 33 -23.35 -22.83 25.21
CA GLU A 33 -24.08 -21.64 25.66
C GLU A 33 -23.93 -21.39 27.17
N HIS A 34 -23.92 -22.44 27.99
CA HIS A 34 -23.67 -22.32 29.44
C HIS A 34 -22.27 -21.75 29.76
N PHE A 35 -21.29 -21.95 28.86
CA PHE A 35 -19.96 -21.34 28.94
C PHE A 35 -19.85 -19.99 28.18
N GLY A 36 -20.94 -19.47 27.64
CA GLY A 36 -20.98 -18.20 26.92
C GLY A 36 -20.42 -18.27 25.49
N ILE A 37 -20.25 -19.47 24.94
CA ILE A 37 -19.75 -19.70 23.59
C ILE A 37 -20.94 -20.08 22.70
N ARG A 38 -21.33 -19.20 21.78
CA ARG A 38 -22.29 -19.53 20.72
C ARG A 38 -21.54 -19.95 19.47
N TRP A 39 -21.77 -21.19 19.04
CA TRP A 39 -21.28 -21.67 17.76
C TRP A 39 -22.32 -21.32 16.69
N HIS A 40 -21.94 -20.41 15.79
CA HIS A 40 -22.67 -20.24 14.54
C HIS A 40 -22.37 -21.42 13.64
N THR A 41 -23.38 -22.00 13.01
CA THR A 41 -23.15 -23.00 11.98
C THR A 41 -22.35 -22.38 10.83
N PRO A 42 -21.62 -23.18 10.03
CA PRO A 42 -20.90 -22.66 8.87
C PRO A 42 -21.80 -21.88 7.91
N GLU A 43 -23.06 -22.30 7.79
CA GLU A 43 -24.10 -21.66 6.97
C GLU A 43 -24.56 -20.32 7.54
N GLU A 44 -24.80 -20.23 8.85
CA GLU A 44 -25.13 -18.96 9.52
C GLU A 44 -23.97 -17.97 9.48
N SER A 45 -22.74 -18.46 9.66
CA SER A 45 -21.54 -17.63 9.55
C SER A 45 -21.35 -17.09 8.14
N GLN A 46 -21.61 -17.90 7.11
CA GLN A 46 -21.56 -17.47 5.72
C GLN A 46 -22.66 -16.47 5.38
N ALA A 47 -23.90 -16.69 5.85
CA ALA A 47 -25.00 -15.75 5.65
C ALA A 47 -24.76 -14.40 6.33
N GLU A 48 -24.15 -14.39 7.53
CA GLU A 48 -23.74 -13.15 8.19
C GLU A 48 -22.58 -12.46 7.47
N LEU A 49 -21.58 -13.22 6.99
CA LEU A 49 -20.47 -12.68 6.20
C LEU A 49 -20.96 -12.09 4.87
N GLU A 50 -21.90 -12.73 4.19
CA GLU A 50 -22.52 -12.23 2.96
C GLU A 50 -23.34 -10.97 3.22
N ARG A 51 -24.06 -10.92 4.35
CA ARG A 51 -24.80 -9.73 4.78
C ARG A 51 -23.87 -8.57 5.14
N ILE A 52 -22.76 -8.85 5.82
CA ILE A 52 -21.73 -7.86 6.15
C ILE A 52 -21.06 -7.37 4.87
N ASN A 53 -20.65 -8.27 3.98
CA ASN A 53 -20.00 -7.93 2.71
C ASN A 53 -20.92 -7.13 1.77
N ALA A 54 -22.23 -7.44 1.75
CA ALA A 54 -23.22 -6.67 0.99
C ALA A 54 -23.43 -5.25 1.54
N SER A 55 -23.20 -5.03 2.83
CA SER A 55 -23.33 -3.72 3.49
C SER A 55 -22.00 -2.97 3.62
N TYR A 56 -20.86 -3.64 3.38
CA TYR A 56 -19.53 -3.07 3.58
C TYR A 56 -19.00 -2.52 2.27
N LYS A 57 -18.95 -1.19 2.17
CA LYS A 57 -18.21 -0.49 1.11
C LYS A 57 -16.86 -0.08 1.68
N PRO A 58 -15.77 -0.81 1.40
CA PRO A 58 -14.46 -0.44 1.89
C PRO A 58 -14.11 0.97 1.40
N THR A 59 -13.64 1.81 2.30
CA THR A 59 -13.18 3.15 1.95
C THR A 59 -11.76 3.10 1.38
N TRP A 60 -11.40 4.10 0.57
CA TRP A 60 -10.07 4.16 -0.05
C TRP A 60 -8.92 4.08 0.98
N SER A 61 -9.14 4.62 2.18
CA SER A 61 -8.19 4.51 3.30
C SER A 61 -8.00 3.08 3.82
N GLU A 62 -9.03 2.23 3.75
CA GLU A 62 -8.95 0.83 4.19
C GLU A 62 -8.21 0.00 3.16
N HIS A 63 -8.45 0.23 1.86
CA HIS A 63 -7.64 -0.34 0.79
C HIS A 63 -6.16 0.08 0.89
N LEU A 64 -5.89 1.34 1.24
CA LEU A 64 -4.53 1.83 1.47
C LEU A 64 -3.88 1.20 2.69
N LYS A 65 -4.63 1.05 3.79
CA LYS A 65 -4.14 0.39 5.01
C LYS A 65 -3.87 -1.09 4.77
N ASP A 66 -4.73 -1.78 4.02
CA ASP A 66 -4.51 -3.17 3.66
C ASP A 66 -3.30 -3.31 2.74
N ALA A 67 -3.17 -2.46 1.72
CA ALA A 67 -1.98 -2.41 0.86
C ALA A 67 -0.70 -2.12 1.65
N LEU A 68 -0.73 -1.17 2.60
CA LEU A 68 0.42 -0.88 3.49
C LEU A 68 0.70 -2.02 4.48
N SER A 69 -0.34 -2.68 5.01
CA SER A 69 -0.19 -3.77 5.98
C SER A 69 0.38 -5.03 5.31
N PHE A 70 0.01 -5.26 4.05
CA PHE A 70 0.58 -6.28 3.17
C PHE A 70 2.08 -6.01 2.91
N LEU A 71 2.42 -4.75 2.65
CA LEU A 71 3.80 -4.22 2.58
C LEU A 71 4.59 -4.34 3.90
N GLY A 72 3.93 -4.56 5.04
CA GLY A 72 4.61 -4.67 6.35
C GLY A 72 4.91 -6.09 6.79
N ARG A 73 3.96 -7.03 6.64
CA ARG A 73 4.10 -8.38 7.25
C ARG A 73 4.64 -9.45 6.30
N GLY A 74 4.28 -9.39 5.02
CA GLY A 74 4.73 -10.34 3.99
C GLY A 74 5.97 -9.86 3.22
N PHE A 75 6.02 -8.56 2.93
CA PHE A 75 7.06 -7.94 2.11
C PHE A 75 8.47 -8.11 2.68
N PHE A 76 8.70 -7.89 3.99
CA PHE A 76 10.05 -8.04 4.55
C PHE A 76 10.54 -9.50 4.55
N LYS A 77 9.64 -10.47 4.76
CA LYS A 77 9.98 -11.89 4.62
C LYS A 77 10.28 -12.26 3.16
N ALA A 78 9.46 -11.78 2.22
CA ALA A 78 9.68 -11.99 0.79
C ALA A 78 10.96 -11.29 0.29
N LEU A 79 11.23 -10.07 0.77
CA LEU A 79 12.44 -9.30 0.52
C LEU A 79 13.67 -10.05 1.03
N PHE A 80 13.62 -10.57 2.25
CA PHE A 80 14.71 -11.36 2.81
C PHE A 80 14.94 -12.65 1.99
N PHE A 81 13.87 -13.34 1.59
CA PHE A 81 13.97 -14.53 0.73
C PHE A 81 14.57 -14.22 -0.65
N VAL A 82 14.19 -13.10 -1.25
CA VAL A 82 14.72 -12.60 -2.54
C VAL A 82 16.20 -12.23 -2.42
N LEU A 83 16.60 -11.59 -1.33
CA LEU A 83 18.01 -11.23 -1.07
C LEU A 83 18.89 -12.45 -0.79
N VAL A 84 18.32 -13.54 -0.28
CA VAL A 84 19.07 -14.77 0.04
C VAL A 84 19.15 -15.72 -1.16
N SER A 85 18.20 -15.66 -2.08
CA SER A 85 18.15 -16.57 -3.22
C SER A 85 18.99 -16.06 -4.41
N PRO A 86 19.93 -16.85 -4.94
CA PRO A 86 20.82 -16.45 -6.03
C PRO A 86 20.10 -16.00 -7.30
N ILE A 87 18.99 -16.66 -7.66
CA ILE A 87 18.23 -16.36 -8.89
C ILE A 87 17.51 -15.01 -8.75
N TYR A 88 16.94 -14.74 -7.58
CA TYR A 88 16.23 -13.50 -7.32
C TYR A 88 17.17 -12.31 -7.19
N LEU A 89 18.37 -12.50 -6.65
CA LEU A 89 19.45 -11.50 -6.67
C LEU A 89 19.83 -11.08 -8.10
N ILE A 90 19.98 -12.05 -9.01
CA ILE A 90 20.31 -11.78 -10.41
C ILE A 90 19.16 -11.02 -11.10
N MET A 91 17.90 -11.43 -10.88
CA MET A 91 16.74 -10.70 -11.41
C MET A 91 16.65 -9.28 -10.84
N LEU A 92 16.85 -9.13 -9.54
CA LEU A 92 16.86 -7.83 -8.86
C LEU A 92 17.95 -6.92 -9.43
N PHE A 93 19.15 -7.45 -9.68
CA PHE A 93 20.24 -6.70 -10.29
C PHE A 93 19.90 -6.16 -11.68
N PHE A 94 19.36 -7.00 -12.58
CA PHE A 94 18.94 -6.54 -13.91
C PHE A 94 17.78 -5.54 -13.83
N ASN A 95 16.84 -5.74 -12.91
CA ASN A 95 15.75 -4.81 -12.69
C ASN A 95 16.23 -3.49 -12.08
N LEU A 96 17.29 -3.51 -11.26
CA LEU A 96 17.94 -2.31 -10.73
C LEU A 96 18.56 -1.48 -11.85
N ILE A 97 19.26 -2.11 -12.80
CA ILE A 97 19.82 -1.42 -13.97
C ILE A 97 18.71 -0.80 -14.83
N LYS A 98 17.67 -1.58 -15.16
CA LYS A 98 16.54 -1.10 -15.96
C LYS A 98 15.80 0.04 -15.27
N SER A 99 15.56 -0.09 -13.97
CA SER A 99 14.93 0.94 -13.16
C SER A 99 15.79 2.19 -13.09
N ALA A 100 17.11 2.05 -12.91
CA ALA A 100 18.04 3.18 -12.94
C ALA A 100 17.93 3.97 -14.25
N ILE A 101 18.02 3.29 -15.39
CA ILE A 101 17.87 3.94 -16.71
C ILE A 101 16.51 4.64 -16.82
N GLY A 102 15.43 3.96 -16.44
CA GLY A 102 14.07 4.52 -16.49
C GLY A 102 13.90 5.74 -15.61
N VAL A 103 14.34 5.68 -14.35
CA VAL A 103 14.24 6.79 -13.40
C VAL A 103 15.09 7.97 -13.86
N PHE A 104 16.32 7.74 -14.33
CA PHE A 104 17.14 8.83 -14.89
C PHE A 104 16.46 9.46 -16.11
N MET A 105 15.95 8.65 -17.04
CA MET A 105 15.26 9.16 -18.23
C MET A 105 14.05 10.03 -17.83
N VAL A 106 13.20 9.54 -16.92
CA VAL A 106 12.06 10.33 -16.41
C VAL A 106 12.55 11.60 -15.71
N TRP A 107 13.56 11.52 -14.86
CA TRP A 107 14.11 12.68 -14.14
C TRP A 107 14.59 13.79 -15.09
N PHE A 108 15.43 13.44 -16.07
CA PHE A 108 15.96 14.40 -17.05
C PHE A 108 14.85 14.95 -17.95
N VAL A 109 14.01 14.08 -18.51
CA VAL A 109 12.94 14.49 -19.44
C VAL A 109 11.90 15.35 -18.72
N SER A 110 11.47 14.98 -17.51
CA SER A 110 10.50 15.75 -16.74
C SER A 110 11.04 17.14 -16.38
N LYS A 111 12.30 17.26 -15.93
CA LYS A 111 12.90 18.58 -15.65
C LYS A 111 13.04 19.43 -16.91
N PHE A 112 13.41 18.82 -18.04
CA PHE A 112 13.49 19.53 -19.31
C PHE A 112 12.11 20.06 -19.75
N VAL A 113 11.08 19.22 -19.73
CA VAL A 113 9.71 19.60 -20.10
C VAL A 113 9.15 20.66 -19.15
N LEU A 114 9.36 20.51 -17.84
CA LEU A 114 8.95 21.53 -16.86
C LEU A 114 9.65 22.86 -17.10
N GLY A 115 10.96 22.83 -17.38
CA GLY A 115 11.73 24.03 -17.75
C GLY A 115 11.17 24.71 -18.99
N MET A 116 10.85 23.95 -20.04
CA MET A 116 10.23 24.48 -21.25
C MET A 116 8.88 25.16 -20.96
N ILE A 117 8.01 24.51 -20.19
CA ILE A 117 6.68 25.05 -19.84
C ILE A 117 6.82 26.35 -19.03
N ILE A 118 7.68 26.35 -18.01
CA ILE A 118 7.89 27.54 -17.17
C ILE A 118 8.51 28.67 -18.01
N GLY A 119 9.46 28.36 -18.89
CA GLY A 119 10.06 29.33 -19.80
C GLY A 119 9.04 29.97 -20.75
N VAL A 120 8.10 29.19 -21.29
CA VAL A 120 7.00 29.71 -22.14
C VAL A 120 6.04 30.59 -21.33
N ILE A 121 5.68 30.20 -20.11
CA ILE A 121 4.82 31.02 -19.24
C ILE A 121 5.54 32.34 -18.89
N ALA A 122 6.83 32.25 -18.56
CA ALA A 122 7.66 33.40 -18.25
C ALA A 122 7.69 34.40 -19.40
N SER A 123 7.90 33.92 -20.62
CA SER A 123 7.98 34.77 -21.82
C SER A 123 6.65 35.43 -22.16
N ILE A 124 5.52 34.73 -22.04
CA ILE A 124 4.19 35.27 -22.31
C ILE A 124 3.79 36.35 -21.31
N LYS A 125 4.05 36.13 -20.01
CA LYS A 125 3.55 37.00 -18.95
C LYS A 125 4.43 38.20 -18.66
N TYR A 126 5.73 38.07 -18.88
CA TYR A 126 6.70 39.04 -18.39
C TYR A 126 7.81 39.36 -19.40
N GLY A 127 7.74 38.80 -20.61
CA GLY A 127 8.74 39.02 -21.66
C GLY A 127 9.91 38.04 -21.61
N THR A 128 10.76 38.11 -22.64
CA THR A 128 11.86 37.16 -22.87
C THR A 128 13.09 37.39 -21.97
N ASP A 129 13.16 38.55 -21.31
CA ASP A 129 14.26 38.87 -20.42
C ASP A 129 13.96 38.33 -19.01
N LEU A 130 14.37 37.07 -18.77
CA LEU A 130 14.12 36.41 -17.49
C LEU A 130 14.90 37.04 -16.32
N SER A 131 15.94 37.85 -16.60
CA SER A 131 16.75 38.51 -15.57
C SER A 131 16.00 39.63 -14.84
N THR A 132 15.03 40.25 -15.51
CA THR A 132 14.18 41.33 -14.97
C THR A 132 12.80 40.84 -14.54
N ASN A 133 12.56 39.53 -14.64
CA ASN A 133 11.25 38.90 -14.55
C ASN A 133 10.95 38.43 -13.12
N PRO A 134 10.11 39.15 -12.34
CA PRO A 134 9.85 38.79 -10.95
C PRO A 134 8.74 37.74 -10.93
N PHE A 135 9.09 36.47 -11.16
CA PHE A 135 8.17 35.40 -10.82
C PHE A 135 7.70 35.59 -9.36
N PRO A 136 6.40 35.47 -9.06
CA PRO A 136 5.90 35.71 -7.71
C PRO A 136 6.64 34.84 -6.70
N ALA A 137 7.05 35.43 -5.57
CA ALA A 137 7.91 34.79 -4.56
C ALA A 137 7.55 33.32 -4.23
N PRO A 138 6.27 32.92 -4.01
CA PRO A 138 5.95 31.53 -3.73
C PRO A 138 6.22 30.58 -4.92
N PHE A 139 5.92 31.02 -6.15
CA PHE A 139 6.18 30.22 -7.35
C PHE A 139 7.66 30.15 -7.66
N ARG A 140 8.39 31.25 -7.47
CA ARG A 140 9.84 31.27 -7.63
C ARG A 140 10.54 30.29 -6.71
N GLY A 141 10.14 30.21 -5.44
CA GLY A 141 10.72 29.24 -4.50
C GLY A 141 10.54 27.78 -4.95
N ILE A 142 9.38 27.44 -5.51
CA ILE A 142 9.11 26.09 -6.06
C ILE A 142 9.99 25.83 -7.28
N VAL A 143 10.09 26.79 -8.20
CA VAL A 143 10.91 26.65 -9.41
C VAL A 143 12.40 26.55 -9.06
N ASP A 144 12.89 27.38 -8.14
CA ASP A 144 14.28 27.36 -7.69
C ASP A 144 14.63 26.02 -7.02
N PHE A 145 13.70 25.42 -6.27
CA PHE A 145 13.88 24.11 -5.66
C PHE A 145 13.93 22.99 -6.71
N ILE A 146 13.10 23.07 -7.76
CA ILE A 146 12.96 22.00 -8.76
C ILE A 146 13.99 22.12 -9.90
N LEU A 147 14.26 23.32 -10.39
CA LEU A 147 15.09 23.59 -11.58
C LEU A 147 16.37 24.37 -11.26
N GLY A 148 16.56 24.79 -10.01
CA GLY A 148 17.73 25.55 -9.57
C GLY A 148 17.50 27.07 -9.60
N ARG A 149 18.21 27.78 -8.71
CA ARG A 149 18.11 29.24 -8.54
C ARG A 149 18.48 30.05 -9.78
N ASP A 150 19.35 29.50 -10.62
CA ASP A 150 19.85 30.19 -11.82
C ASP A 150 18.98 29.94 -13.06
N PHE A 151 17.88 29.18 -12.92
CA PHE A 151 16.99 28.84 -14.03
C PHE A 151 16.42 30.10 -14.70
N PHE A 152 15.99 31.10 -13.92
CA PHE A 152 15.50 32.38 -14.44
C PHE A 152 16.60 33.30 -14.97
N GLN A 153 17.89 32.96 -14.83
CA GLN A 153 18.96 33.76 -15.43
C GLN A 153 19.41 33.18 -16.76
N ASN A 154 19.51 31.85 -16.82
CA ASN A 154 20.14 31.16 -17.95
C ASN A 154 19.16 30.36 -18.80
N ALA A 155 17.90 30.22 -18.38
CA ALA A 155 16.88 29.35 -18.99
C ALA A 155 17.30 27.88 -19.14
N VAL A 156 18.33 27.45 -18.39
CA VAL A 156 18.83 26.07 -18.38
C VAL A 156 18.41 25.41 -17.07
N PRO A 157 17.63 24.31 -17.10
CA PRO A 157 17.32 23.52 -15.93
C PRO A 157 18.58 22.93 -15.30
N ASN A 158 18.78 23.18 -14.00
CA ASN A 158 19.70 22.37 -13.22
C ASN A 158 19.03 21.02 -12.93
N PHE A 159 19.64 19.92 -13.40
CA PHE A 159 19.13 18.58 -13.16
C PHE A 159 19.36 18.10 -11.72
N PHE A 160 20.27 18.71 -10.99
CA PHE A 160 20.60 18.39 -9.61
C PHE A 160 20.74 19.68 -8.77
N PRO A 161 19.64 20.42 -8.55
CA PRO A 161 19.67 21.65 -7.74
C PRO A 161 20.05 21.39 -6.27
N HIS A 162 19.76 20.18 -5.78
CA HIS A 162 20.08 19.72 -4.44
C HIS A 162 20.77 18.35 -4.51
N PRO A 163 22.06 18.27 -4.91
CA PRO A 163 22.72 17.02 -5.29
C PRO A 163 22.54 15.87 -4.31
N MET A 164 22.64 16.16 -3.00
CA MET A 164 22.45 15.16 -1.95
C MET A 164 21.00 14.66 -1.88
N LEU A 165 20.02 15.57 -1.82
CA LEU A 165 18.60 15.22 -1.73
C LEU A 165 18.13 14.52 -3.01
N ASP A 166 18.54 15.03 -4.17
CA ASP A 166 18.19 14.46 -5.48
C ASP A 166 18.72 13.03 -5.60
N THR A 167 19.96 12.79 -5.17
CA THR A 167 20.56 11.43 -5.17
C THR A 167 19.78 10.47 -4.27
N TRP A 168 19.35 10.91 -3.08
CA TRP A 168 18.53 10.09 -2.20
C TRP A 168 17.16 9.77 -2.80
N ILE A 169 16.48 10.76 -3.37
CA ILE A 169 15.15 10.58 -3.99
C ILE A 169 15.25 9.61 -5.17
N ILE A 170 16.22 9.83 -6.07
CA ILE A 170 16.47 8.95 -7.22
C ILE A 170 16.84 7.54 -6.76
N GLY A 171 17.77 7.42 -5.80
CA GLY A 171 18.21 6.12 -5.29
C GLY A 171 17.08 5.31 -4.66
N ILE A 172 16.24 5.95 -3.84
CA ILE A 172 15.06 5.30 -3.23
C ILE A 172 14.06 4.87 -4.31
N ALA A 173 13.77 5.73 -5.29
CA ALA A 173 12.86 5.41 -6.38
C ALA A 173 13.34 4.22 -7.21
N ILE A 174 14.64 4.15 -7.52
CA ILE A 174 15.25 3.04 -8.24
C ILE A 174 15.08 1.73 -7.47
N ILE A 175 15.40 1.73 -6.17
CA ILE A 175 15.29 0.54 -5.33
C ILE A 175 13.83 0.07 -5.26
N LEU A 176 12.89 0.98 -5.02
CA LEU A 176 11.47 0.65 -4.93
C LEU A 176 10.94 0.06 -6.24
N LEU A 177 11.21 0.70 -7.38
CA LEU A 177 10.76 0.20 -8.69
C LEU A 177 11.41 -1.14 -9.05
N ALA A 178 12.70 -1.32 -8.74
CA ALA A 178 13.39 -2.59 -8.96
C ALA A 178 12.79 -3.71 -8.10
N LEU A 179 12.43 -3.44 -6.85
CA LEU A 179 11.75 -4.39 -5.97
C LEU A 179 10.37 -4.74 -6.51
N VAL A 180 9.54 -3.75 -6.83
CA VAL A 180 8.19 -3.97 -7.39
C VAL A 180 8.25 -4.79 -8.68
N ALA A 181 9.14 -4.45 -9.61
CA ALA A 181 9.30 -5.21 -10.86
C ALA A 181 9.79 -6.64 -10.63
N THR A 182 10.59 -6.87 -9.58
CA THR A 182 11.06 -8.20 -9.22
C THR A 182 9.92 -9.03 -8.64
N PHE A 183 9.13 -8.49 -7.72
CA PHE A 183 7.99 -9.20 -7.10
C PHE A 183 6.83 -9.45 -8.06
N ALA A 184 6.47 -8.48 -8.91
CA ALA A 184 5.40 -8.63 -9.89
C ALA A 184 5.62 -9.82 -10.83
N LYS A 185 6.88 -10.06 -11.23
CA LYS A 185 7.24 -11.18 -12.11
C LYS A 185 7.20 -12.53 -11.41
N VAL A 186 7.28 -12.58 -10.07
CA VAL A 186 7.15 -13.83 -9.30
C VAL A 186 5.70 -14.28 -9.22
N GLU A 187 4.75 -13.35 -9.16
CA GLU A 187 3.32 -13.66 -9.12
C GLU A 187 2.80 -14.17 -10.47
N GLU A 188 3.30 -13.68 -11.60
CA GLU A 188 2.91 -14.18 -12.94
C GLU A 188 3.38 -15.62 -13.24
N ASN A 189 4.39 -16.13 -12.55
CA ASN A 189 4.94 -17.47 -12.76
C ASN A 189 4.42 -18.52 -11.76
N LYS A 190 3.35 -18.21 -11.04
CA LYS A 190 2.61 -19.14 -10.19
C LYS A 190 1.24 -19.42 -10.80
#